data_AF-A0A4U3AHL6-F1
#
_entry.id   AF-A0A4U3AHL6-F1
#
_cell.length_a   1.000
_cell.length_b   1.000
_cell.length_c   1.000
_cell.angle_alpha   90.00
_cell.angle_beta   90.00
_cell.angle_gamma   90.00
#
_symmetry.space_group_name_H-M   'P 1'
#
loop_
_entity.id
_entity.type
_entity.pdbx_description
1 polymer ?
#
loop_
_entity_poly.entity_id
_entity_poly.type
_entity_poly.pdbx_seq_one_letter_code
_entity_poly.pdbx_strand_id
1 'polypeptide(L)'
;MEEMLREIERKLEWSRIVKCTAITKGFSHEEKYKIDLENRETYFVKVCDSANYERKQEEYMYMKQLELLHIPTPKLIHFIKLEGLNKCVQVFEWTQGV
;
A
#
# COMPACT_ATOMS: atom_id res chain seq x y z
N MET A 1 -7.74 0.48 13.38
CA MET A 1 -6.37 0.56 12.84
C MET A 1 -5.59 -0.72 13.10
N GLU A 2 -5.45 -1.18 14.35
CA GLU A 2 -4.73 -2.42 14.67
C GLU A 2 -5.27 -3.66 13.93
N GLU A 3 -6.59 -3.81 13.84
CA GLU A 3 -7.22 -4.91 13.10
C GLU A 3 -6.83 -4.93 11.62
N MET A 4 -6.80 -3.77 10.97
CA MET A 4 -6.35 -3.63 9.59
C MET A 4 -4.90 -4.05 9.41
N LEU A 5 -4.02 -3.65 10.33
CA LEU A 5 -2.60 -4.01 10.26
C LEU A 5 -2.42 -5.53 10.41
N ARG A 6 -3.15 -6.17 11.33
CA ARG A 6 -3.13 -7.65 11.48
C ARG A 6 -3.66 -8.37 10.24
N GLU A 7 -4.71 -7.83 9.61
CA GLU A 7 -5.25 -8.39 8.38
C GLU A 7 -4.28 -8.23 7.20
N ILE A 8 -3.53 -7.12 7.13
CA ILE A 8 -2.45 -6.94 6.15
C ILE A 8 -1.34 -7.96 6.39
N GLU A 9 -0.87 -8.11 7.64
CA GLU A 9 0.13 -9.12 8.01
C GLU A 9 -0.29 -10.52 7.55
N ARG A 10 -1.53 -10.90 7.85
CA ARG A 10 -2.10 -12.20 7.49
C ARG A 10 -2.24 -12.38 5.98
N LYS A 11 -2.77 -11.39 5.25
CA LYS A 11 -3.04 -11.47 3.81
C LYS A 11 -1.76 -11.49 2.97
N LEU A 12 -0.72 -10.79 3.41
CA LEU A 12 0.55 -10.64 2.69
C LEU A 12 1.66 -11.53 3.24
N GLU A 13 1.35 -12.35 4.26
CA GLU A 13 2.34 -13.19 4.97
C GLU A 13 3.55 -12.38 5.46
N TRP A 14 3.31 -11.12 5.87
CA TRP A 14 4.36 -10.23 6.33
C TRP A 14 4.85 -10.60 7.73
N SER A 15 6.13 -10.29 7.98
CA SER A 15 6.61 -10.21 9.36
C SER A 15 5.86 -9.12 10.13
N ARG A 16 5.95 -9.16 11.46
CA ARG A 16 5.19 -8.26 12.33
C ARG A 16 5.48 -6.80 12.01
N ILE A 17 4.43 -5.99 11.92
CA ILE A 17 4.50 -4.54 11.81
C ILE A 17 4.94 -3.97 13.15
N VAL A 18 6.12 -3.34 13.16
CA VAL A 18 6.69 -2.71 14.36
C VAL A 18 6.35 -1.23 14.45
N LYS A 19 6.07 -0.58 13.30
CA LYS A 19 5.69 0.84 13.27
C LYS A 19 4.78 1.13 12.09
N CYS A 20 3.74 1.92 12.36
CA CYS A 20 2.86 2.49 11.35
C CYS A 20 2.81 4.01 11.56
N THR A 21 3.30 4.77 10.58
CA THR A 21 3.37 6.23 10.66
C THR A 21 2.47 6.83 9.58
N ALA A 22 1.47 7.61 9.99
CA ALA A 22 0.61 8.32 9.04
C ALA A 22 1.40 9.37 8.25
N ILE A 23 1.14 9.43 6.94
CA ILE A 23 1.69 10.45 6.03
C ILE A 23 0.54 11.38 5.64
N THR A 24 0.53 12.58 6.19
CA THR A 24 -0.53 13.58 5.98
C THR A 24 -0.27 14.50 4.78
N LYS A 25 0.93 14.45 4.20
CA LYS A 25 1.29 15.22 3.00
C LYS A 25 0.83 14.50 1.72
N GLY A 26 0.54 15.28 0.68
CA GLY A 26 0.20 14.78 -0.67
C GLY A 26 -1.18 15.23 -1.14
N PHE A 27 -1.44 15.03 -2.43
CA PHE A 27 -2.65 15.53 -3.11
C PHE A 27 -3.82 14.55 -3.14
N SER A 28 -3.58 13.26 -2.87
CA SER A 28 -4.65 12.26 -2.90
C SER A 28 -5.39 12.18 -1.57
N HIS A 29 -6.68 11.85 -1.63
CA HIS A 29 -7.54 11.74 -0.46
C HIS A 29 -7.38 10.41 0.29
N GLU A 30 -6.62 9.46 -0.24
CA GLU A 30 -6.39 8.18 0.44
C GLU A 30 -5.59 8.37 1.73
N GLU A 31 -5.88 7.52 2.71
CA GLU A 31 -5.06 7.35 3.89
C GLU A 31 -3.70 6.78 3.46
N LYS A 32 -2.61 7.33 4.00
CA LYS A 32 -1.24 6.94 3.60
C LYS A 32 -0.41 6.65 4.84
N TYR A 33 0.38 5.59 4.76
CA TYR A 33 1.18 5.10 5.87
C TYR A 33 2.58 4.72 5.40
N LYS A 34 3.58 5.04 6.22
CA LYS A 34 4.86 4.36 6.21
C LYS A 34 4.75 3.19 7.20
N ILE A 35 4.97 1.98 6.73
CA ILE A 35 4.96 0.76 7.55
C ILE A 35 6.38 0.22 7.64
N ASP A 36 6.88 0.05 8.86
CA ASP A 36 8.15 -0.63 9.13
C ASP A 36 7.85 -2.01 9.74
N LEU A 37 8.48 -3.04 9.17
CA LEU A 37 8.38 -4.43 9.61
C LEU A 37 9.56 -4.84 10.49
N GLU A 38 9.38 -5.91 11.27
CA GLU A 38 10.42 -6.46 12.16
C GLU A 38 11.67 -6.93 11.39
N ASN A 39 11.48 -7.43 10.17
CA ASN A 39 12.57 -7.84 9.28
C ASN A 39 13.33 -6.66 8.62
N ARG A 40 13.03 -5.42 9.03
CA ARG A 40 13.60 -4.16 8.50
C ARG A 40 13.17 -3.78 7.09
N GLU A 41 12.15 -4.46 6.54
CA GLU A 41 11.50 -3.97 5.34
C GLU A 41 10.59 -2.78 5.67
N THR A 42 10.54 -1.82 4.75
CA THR A 42 9.72 -0.63 4.86
C THR A 42 8.87 -0.50 3.60
N TYR A 43 7.59 -0.20 3.79
CA TYR A 43 6.64 -0.01 2.70
C TYR A 43 5.90 1.32 2.80
N PHE A 44 5.52 1.83 1.65
CA PHE A 44 4.53 2.88 1.54
C PHE A 44 3.16 2.26 1.25
N VAL A 45 2.20 2.48 2.13
CA VAL A 45 0.88 1.84 2.05
C VAL A 45 -0.20 2.90 1.90
N LYS A 46 -1.06 2.72 0.89
CA LYS A 46 -2.28 3.52 0.72
C LYS A 46 -3.49 2.67 1.05
N VAL A 47 -4.45 3.26 1.76
CA VAL A 47 -5.70 2.61 2.15
C VAL A 47 -6.89 3.44 1.64
N CYS A 48 -7.81 2.76 0.99
CA CYS A 48 -9.02 3.33 0.40
C CYS A 48 -10.25 2.50 0.79
N ASP A 49 -11.44 3.09 0.66
CA ASP A 49 -12.68 2.32 0.73
C ASP A 49 -12.79 1.38 -0.48
N SER A 50 -13.25 0.15 -0.28
CA SER A 50 -13.34 -0.84 -1.36
C SER A 50 -14.34 -0.47 -2.47
N ALA A 51 -15.20 0.54 -2.30
CA ALA A 51 -15.95 1.14 -3.40
C ALA A 51 -15.03 1.68 -4.52
N ASN A 52 -13.75 1.97 -4.20
CA ASN A 52 -12.76 2.42 -5.19
C ASN A 52 -11.99 1.27 -5.85
N TYR A 53 -12.26 0.00 -5.50
CA TYR A 53 -11.42 -1.13 -5.87
C TYR A 53 -11.24 -1.29 -7.38
N GLU A 54 -12.33 -1.27 -8.16
CA GLU A 54 -12.27 -1.45 -9.62
C GLU A 54 -11.42 -0.37 -10.28
N ARG A 55 -11.70 0.91 -9.96
CA ARG A 55 -10.91 2.04 -10.43
C ARG A 55 -9.43 1.92 -10.05
N LYS A 56 -9.13 1.49 -8.81
CA LYS A 56 -7.73 1.29 -8.36
C LYS A 56 -7.06 0.09 -9.02
N GLN A 57 -7.82 -0.93 -9.39
CA GLN A 57 -7.32 -2.06 -10.13
C GLN A 57 -6.88 -1.65 -11.53
N GLU A 58 -7.66 -0.80 -12.21
CA GLU A 58 -7.27 -0.22 -13.49
C GLU A 58 -5.99 0.63 -13.36
N GLU A 59 -5.92 1.54 -12.38
CA GLU A 59 -4.70 2.32 -12.09
C GLU A 59 -3.48 1.39 -11.91
N TYR A 60 -3.63 0.29 -11.17
CA TYR A 60 -2.55 -0.69 -10.97
C TYR A 60 -2.10 -1.36 -12.28
N MET A 61 -3.04 -1.75 -13.14
CA MET A 61 -2.71 -2.36 -14.43
C MET A 61 -1.92 -1.40 -15.32
N TYR A 62 -2.28 -0.11 -15.34
CA TYR A 62 -1.49 0.91 -16.02
C TYR A 62 -0.10 1.08 -15.41
N MET A 63 0.02 1.09 -14.07
CA MET A 63 1.33 1.18 -13.42
C MET A 63 2.26 0.02 -13.80
N LYS A 64 1.74 -1.21 -13.87
CA LYS A 64 2.54 -2.36 -14.34
C LYS A 64 3.05 -2.20 -15.77
N GLN A 65 2.25 -1.60 -16.65
CA GLN A 65 2.69 -1.32 -18.01
C GLN A 65 3.80 -0.24 -18.04
N LEU A 66 3.68 0.79 -17.19
CA LEU A 66 4.69 1.83 -17.07
C LEU A 66 6.03 1.33 -16.51
N GLU A 67 6.02 0.33 -15.62
CA GLU A 67 7.25 -0.31 -15.10
C GLU A 67 8.10 -0.92 -16.23
N LEU A 68 7.48 -1.36 -17.34
CA LEU A 68 8.19 -1.89 -18.51
C LEU A 68 8.94 -0.81 -19.30
N LEU A 69 8.63 0.47 -19.07
CA LEU A 69 9.21 1.60 -19.79
C LEU A 69 10.50 2.13 -19.15
N HIS A 70 11.05 1.45 -18.14
CA HIS A 70 12.24 1.85 -17.39
C HIS A 70 12.16 3.26 -16.76
N ILE A 71 10.94 3.76 -16.54
CA ILE A 71 10.71 5.03 -15.85
C ILE A 71 10.84 4.77 -14.34
N PRO A 72 11.63 5.56 -13.59
CA PRO A 72 11.71 5.42 -12.15
C PRO A 72 10.38 5.82 -11.51
N THR A 73 9.57 4.82 -11.18
CA THR A 73 8.29 4.96 -10.49
C THR A 73 8.30 4.12 -9.20
N PRO A 74 7.57 4.54 -8.15
CA PRO A 74 7.36 3.68 -6.99
C PRO A 74 6.66 2.40 -7.44
N LYS A 75 7.32 1.26 -7.24
CA LYS A 75 6.81 -0.05 -7.66
C LYS A 75 5.63 -0.46 -6.79
N LEU A 76 4.51 -0.83 -7.43
CA LEU A 76 3.33 -1.34 -6.72
C LEU A 76 3.48 -2.86 -6.53
N ILE A 77 3.84 -3.26 -5.30
CA ILE A 77 4.17 -4.64 -4.93
C ILE A 77 2.90 -5.49 -4.76
N HIS A 78 1.92 -4.95 -4.01
CA HIS A 78 0.67 -5.66 -3.71
C HIS A 78 -0.54 -4.76 -3.86
N PHE A 79 -1.63 -5.33 -4.35
CA PHE A 79 -2.96 -4.73 -4.31
C PHE A 79 -3.94 -5.76 -3.78
N ILE A 80 -4.49 -5.52 -2.58
CA ILE A 80 -5.35 -6.48 -1.88
C ILE A 80 -6.65 -5.82 -1.41
N LYS A 81 -7.68 -6.64 -1.26
CA LYS A 81 -8.94 -6.28 -0.62
C LYS A 81 -9.00 -6.89 0.77
N LEU A 82 -9.37 -6.07 1.76
CA LEU A 82 -9.68 -6.49 3.12
C LEU A 82 -11.19 -6.51 3.27
N GLU A 83 -11.83 -7.61 2.87
CA GLU A 83 -13.29 -7.73 2.75
C GLU A 83 -14.03 -7.43 4.06
N GLY A 84 -13.52 -7.96 5.19
CA GLY A 84 -14.12 -7.73 6.51
C GLY A 84 -14.06 -6.27 6.98
N LEU A 85 -13.25 -5.43 6.34
CA LEU A 85 -13.06 -4.03 6.72
C LEU A 85 -13.59 -3.05 5.66
N ASN A 86 -14.14 -3.54 4.54
CA ASN A 86 -14.54 -2.72 3.40
C ASN A 86 -13.41 -1.79 2.90
N LYS A 87 -12.17 -2.29 2.89
CA LYS A 87 -10.98 -1.53 2.46
C LYS A 87 -10.25 -2.18 1.29
N CYS A 88 -9.64 -1.33 0.47
CA CYS A 88 -8.58 -1.69 -0.48
C CYS A 88 -7.23 -1.16 0.02
N VAL A 89 -6.19 -1.96 -0.19
CA VAL A 89 -4.82 -1.64 0.23
C VAL A 89 -3.89 -1.74 -0.97
N GLN A 90 -3.14 -0.68 -1.24
CA GLN A 90 -2.06 -0.65 -2.21
C GLN A 90 -0.73 -0.56 -1.44
N VAL A 91 0.20 -1.46 -1.72
CA VAL A 91 1.53 -1.52 -1.11
C VAL A 91 2.57 -1.19 -2.16
N PHE A 92 3.37 -0.18 -1.89
CA PHE A 92 4.47 0.24 -2.73
C PHE A 92 5.80 0.01 -2.02
N GLU A 93 6.87 -0.15 -2.80
CA GLU A 93 8.24 -0.01 -2.30
C GLU A 93 8.41 1.34 -1.59
N TRP A 94 9.13 1.35 -0.48
CA TRP A 94 9.53 2.61 0.14
C TRP A 94 10.65 3.25 -0.65
N THR A 95 10.40 4.45 -1.16
CA THR A 95 11.44 5.31 -1.72
C THR A 95 11.76 6.41 -0.73
N GLN A 96 13.04 6.58 -0.44
CA GLN A 96 13.49 7.72 0.36
C GLN A 96 13.28 9.00 -0.46
N GLY A 97 12.31 9.81 -0.06
CA GLY A 97 12.11 11.14 -0.62
C GLY A 97 13.27 12.08 -0.27
N VAL A 98 13.38 13.18 -1.01
CA VAL A 98 14.31 14.29 -0.75
C VAL A 98 13.72 15.25 0.29
#